data_AF-A0A350T7I5-F1
#
_entry.id   AF-A0A350T7I5-F1
#
_cell.length_a   1.000
_cell.length_b   1.000
_cell.length_c   1.000
_cell.angle_alpha   90.00
_cell.angle_beta   90.00
_cell.angle_gamma   90.00
#
_symmetry.space_group_name_H-M   'P 1'
#
loop_
_entity.id
_entity.type
_entity.pdbx_description
1 polymer ?
#
loop_
_entity_poly.entity_id
_entity_poly.type
_entity_poly.pdbx_seq_one_letter_code
_entity_poly.pdbx_strand_id
1 'polypeptide(L)'
;PSTDFTRTIREDKAQQGLLYAGTETGAYVSFDDGANWQRLGGNFPVAPVYDLIIKGHSLVVATHGRSIWMLDDLTPLRQMASGRTGNGVTLFELPSKVRFNPVIGFGGSPQKGYVSYHAASTSHVSYEQVEQPDGTMKNVYVDAAANPYDGVIVSYYLPEAAKQSADLAVVDNQGNTVRSFTTKVADASSEESAASGQKVPAAAGVNRFHWDMRYEPAATLEGQELADWDKPVGPKALPGSYTVRLTIDGATHEQPLEIVPDPRLDTPAEALQEQLDLLLKIRDRLSDTNRAVSRVRKVRTQVEDWEKRVKDSDAAESVQAAGKDAREALTAIETELVDTTTDSPLMAPSRLFEKLNALTEFVSLAEGAPAKQGYEVFDELSTGLDDLLETLDGVISSKVRVFNEAISAAKLPPVG
;
A
#
# COMPACT_ATOMS: atom_id res chain seq x y z
N PRO A 1 30.23 -12.18 23.09
CA PRO A 1 30.91 -13.13 22.20
C PRO A 1 32.26 -13.60 22.77
N SER A 2 32.25 -14.66 23.59
CA SER A 2 33.43 -15.11 24.37
C SER A 2 34.57 -15.70 23.52
N THR A 3 34.32 -16.03 22.25
CA THR A 3 35.27 -16.69 21.35
C THR A 3 35.63 -15.85 20.12
N ASP A 4 35.28 -14.56 20.10
CA ASP A 4 35.47 -13.69 18.93
C ASP A 4 36.31 -12.46 19.28
N PHE A 5 37.12 -12.00 18.34
CA PHE A 5 37.92 -10.79 18.52
C PHE A 5 37.02 -9.57 18.35
N THR A 6 36.97 -8.72 19.38
CA THR A 6 36.16 -7.50 19.36
C THR A 6 37.00 -6.34 18.85
N ARG A 7 36.55 -5.70 17.77
CA ARG A 7 37.23 -4.56 17.14
C ARG A 7 36.75 -3.22 17.67
N THR A 8 35.46 -3.13 17.98
CA THR A 8 34.83 -1.88 18.39
C THR A 8 33.69 -2.16 19.37
N ILE A 9 33.49 -1.25 20.32
CA ILE A 9 32.35 -1.21 21.24
C ILE A 9 31.84 0.23 21.27
N ARG A 10 30.52 0.41 21.29
CA ARG A 10 29.82 1.69 21.41
C ARG A 10 28.69 1.54 22.41
N GLU A 11 28.59 2.46 23.36
CA GLU A 11 27.40 2.62 24.19
C GLU A 11 26.36 3.51 23.48
N ASP A 12 25.09 3.18 23.64
CA ASP A 12 23.99 4.02 23.20
C ASP A 12 23.93 5.31 24.01
N LYS A 13 24.03 6.45 23.31
CA LYS A 13 24.03 7.78 23.96
C LYS A 13 22.69 8.16 24.57
N ALA A 14 21.59 7.51 24.17
CA ALA A 14 20.25 7.77 24.66
C ALA A 14 19.80 6.74 25.70
N GLN A 15 20.47 5.60 25.83
CA GLN A 15 20.12 4.54 26.77
C GLN A 15 21.37 3.94 27.41
N GLN A 16 21.67 4.37 28.63
CA GLN A 16 22.82 3.87 29.40
C GLN A 16 22.74 2.35 29.58
N GLY A 17 23.88 1.68 29.44
CA GLY A 17 23.99 0.21 29.58
C GLY A 17 23.53 -0.60 28.35
N LEU A 18 22.98 0.06 27.31
CA LEU A 18 22.76 -0.56 26.00
C LEU A 18 24.04 -0.44 25.17
N LEU A 19 24.72 -1.55 24.93
CA LEU A 19 26.00 -1.59 24.23
C LEU A 19 25.89 -2.32 22.89
N TYR A 20 26.67 -1.87 21.91
CA TYR A 20 26.85 -2.52 20.62
C TYR A 20 28.33 -2.86 20.42
N ALA A 21 28.62 -4.08 19.95
CA ALA A 21 29.99 -4.53 19.68
C ALA A 21 30.12 -5.05 18.25
N GLY A 22 31.20 -4.66 17.59
CA GLY A 22 31.61 -5.20 16.29
C GLY A 22 32.78 -6.17 16.44
N THR A 23 32.66 -7.35 15.85
CA THR A 23 33.63 -8.45 15.95
C THR A 23 34.03 -8.99 14.58
N GLU A 24 34.85 -10.04 14.49
CA GLU A 24 35.21 -10.66 13.20
C GLU A 24 34.03 -11.36 12.51
N THR A 25 32.97 -11.72 13.26
CA THR A 25 31.85 -12.51 12.73
C THR A 25 30.51 -11.77 12.73
N GLY A 26 30.46 -10.55 13.25
CA GLY A 26 29.31 -9.68 13.08
C GLY A 26 29.16 -8.61 14.16
N ALA A 27 27.94 -8.13 14.31
CA ALA A 27 27.56 -7.16 15.33
C ALA A 27 26.77 -7.82 16.47
N TYR A 28 26.95 -7.34 17.68
CA TYR A 28 26.31 -7.84 18.90
C TYR A 28 25.72 -6.68 19.69
N VAL A 29 24.70 -6.97 20.48
CA VAL A 29 24.05 -6.05 21.42
C VAL A 29 24.07 -6.64 22.83
N SER A 30 24.25 -5.78 23.83
CA SER A 30 24.07 -6.10 25.24
C SER A 30 23.07 -5.13 25.84
N PHE A 31 22.14 -5.67 26.63
CA PHE A 31 21.08 -4.92 27.31
C PHE A 31 21.38 -4.70 28.80
N ASP A 32 22.53 -5.17 29.27
CA ASP A 32 22.90 -5.29 30.68
C ASP A 32 24.36 -4.89 30.92
N ASP A 33 24.77 -3.78 30.30
CA ASP A 33 26.08 -3.15 30.48
C ASP A 33 27.27 -4.10 30.20
N GLY A 34 27.08 -4.99 29.22
CA GLY A 34 28.11 -5.90 28.73
C GLY A 34 28.20 -7.22 29.48
N ALA A 35 27.32 -7.49 30.46
CA ALA A 35 27.31 -8.77 31.17
C ALA A 35 26.89 -9.93 30.25
N ASN A 36 25.88 -9.73 29.41
CA ASN A 36 25.42 -10.68 28.40
C ASN A 36 25.37 -10.04 27.01
N TRP A 37 25.74 -10.81 26.00
CA TRP A 37 25.80 -10.35 24.60
C TRP A 37 25.00 -11.27 23.69
N GLN A 38 24.20 -10.66 22.82
CA GLN A 38 23.40 -11.34 21.81
C GLN A 38 23.82 -10.85 20.42
N ARG A 39 23.86 -11.74 19.42
CA ARG A 39 24.17 -11.31 18.05
C ARG A 39 23.00 -10.48 17.51
N LEU A 40 23.29 -9.32 16.91
CA LEU A 40 22.30 -8.58 16.15
C LEU A 40 21.93 -9.41 14.92
N GLY A 41 20.71 -9.95 14.92
CA GLY A 41 20.21 -10.90 13.93
C GLY A 41 19.73 -10.23 12.64
N GLY A 42 18.67 -10.80 12.05
CA GLY A 42 18.11 -10.34 10.78
C GLY A 42 18.92 -10.81 9.57
N ASN A 43 19.05 -9.95 8.55
CA ASN A 43 19.77 -10.24 7.32
C ASN A 43 21.26 -9.83 7.36
N PHE A 44 21.81 -9.51 8.54
CA PHE A 44 23.19 -9.08 8.68
C PHE A 44 24.17 -10.24 8.42
N PRO A 45 25.13 -10.10 7.49
CA PRO A 45 26.00 -11.19 7.06
C PRO A 45 27.00 -11.58 8.15
N VAL A 46 27.61 -12.76 8.01
CA VAL A 46 28.83 -13.09 8.75
C VAL A 46 29.99 -12.33 8.09
N ALA A 47 30.41 -11.23 8.71
CA ALA A 47 31.48 -10.38 8.20
C ALA A 47 32.19 -9.64 9.36
N PRO A 48 33.48 -9.32 9.22
CA PRO A 48 34.17 -8.49 10.20
C PRO A 48 33.57 -7.08 10.25
N VAL A 49 33.32 -6.60 11.46
CA VAL A 49 32.82 -5.24 11.73
C VAL A 49 33.97 -4.40 12.28
N TYR A 50 34.42 -3.42 11.51
CA TYR A 50 35.57 -2.59 11.87
C TYR A 50 35.17 -1.38 12.69
N ASP A 51 33.99 -0.81 12.42
CA ASP A 51 33.49 0.31 13.19
C ASP A 51 31.95 0.34 13.28
N LEU A 52 31.46 1.00 14.32
CA LEU A 52 30.06 1.26 14.61
C LEU A 52 29.90 2.74 14.94
N ILE A 53 28.88 3.39 14.37
CA ILE A 53 28.46 4.72 14.79
C ILE A 53 26.96 4.78 15.02
N ILE A 54 26.56 5.54 16.04
CA ILE A 54 25.16 5.81 16.34
C ILE A 54 24.84 7.23 15.88
N LYS A 55 23.85 7.36 15.00
CA LYS A 55 23.40 8.64 14.46
C LYS A 55 21.88 8.74 14.63
N GLY A 56 21.45 9.51 15.63
CA GLY A 56 20.03 9.62 15.97
C GLY A 56 19.45 8.28 16.40
N HIS A 57 18.49 7.77 15.62
CA HIS A 57 17.86 6.46 15.83
C HIS A 57 18.54 5.34 15.05
N SER A 58 19.60 5.58 14.29
CA SER A 58 20.20 4.54 13.45
C SER A 58 21.57 4.09 13.96
N LEU A 59 21.85 2.79 13.83
CA LEU A 59 23.19 2.20 13.98
C LEU A 59 23.77 1.94 12.60
N VAL A 60 24.87 2.59 12.29
CA VAL A 60 25.61 2.40 11.04
C VAL A 60 26.81 1.52 11.32
N VAL A 61 26.98 0.50 10.49
CA VAL A 61 27.95 -0.59 10.66
C VAL A 61 28.90 -0.61 9.47
N ALA A 62 30.18 -0.39 9.71
CA ALA A 62 31.22 -0.49 8.71
C ALA A 62 31.82 -1.90 8.72
N THR A 63 31.64 -2.64 7.63
CA THR A 63 32.12 -4.02 7.51
C THR A 63 33.37 -4.12 6.64
N HIS A 64 34.13 -5.21 6.80
CA HIS A 64 35.23 -5.54 5.90
C HIS A 64 34.71 -6.32 4.68
N GLY A 65 34.65 -5.65 3.53
CA GLY A 65 34.31 -6.28 2.25
C GLY A 65 32.82 -6.55 2.01
N ARG A 66 31.91 -6.03 2.85
CA ARG A 66 30.45 -6.18 2.71
C ARG A 66 29.69 -4.85 2.82
N SER A 67 30.33 -3.74 2.42
CA SER A 67 29.76 -2.38 2.42
C SER A 67 29.39 -1.85 3.81
N ILE A 68 28.62 -0.77 3.82
CA ILE A 68 28.03 -0.14 5.01
C ILE A 68 26.61 -0.65 5.19
N TRP A 69 26.27 -1.01 6.41
CA TRP A 69 24.93 -1.45 6.81
C TRP A 69 24.31 -0.43 7.76
N MET A 70 22.98 -0.37 7.76
CA MET A 70 22.23 0.47 8.68
C MET A 70 21.10 -0.34 9.31
N LEU A 71 21.06 -0.38 10.63
CA LEU A 71 19.83 -0.63 11.37
C LEU A 71 19.17 0.74 11.56
N ASP A 72 18.06 0.92 10.86
CA ASP A 72 17.41 2.21 10.64
C ASP A 72 16.72 2.78 11.88
N ASP A 73 16.25 1.90 12.78
CA ASP A 73 15.60 2.31 14.02
C ASP A 73 16.03 1.48 15.25
N LEU A 74 16.70 2.14 16.20
CA LEU A 74 17.15 1.62 17.49
C LEU A 74 16.10 1.77 18.59
N THR A 75 14.99 2.45 18.31
CA THR A 75 13.94 2.74 19.30
C THR A 75 13.39 1.48 19.98
N PRO A 76 13.14 0.37 19.27
CA PRO A 76 12.77 -0.90 19.93
C PRO A 76 13.84 -1.43 20.88
N LEU A 77 15.12 -1.40 20.48
CA LEU A 77 16.23 -1.89 21.32
C LEU A 77 16.40 -1.05 22.58
N ARG A 78 16.27 0.28 22.46
CA ARG A 78 16.32 1.21 23.60
C ARG A 78 15.18 0.95 24.59
N GLN A 79 13.97 0.76 24.09
CA GLN A 79 12.82 0.45 24.95
C GLN A 79 12.95 -0.91 25.62
N MET A 80 13.43 -1.93 24.91
CA MET A 80 13.75 -3.24 25.49
C MET A 80 14.80 -3.12 26.62
N ALA A 81 15.90 -2.39 26.38
CA ALA A 81 16.95 -2.14 27.38
C ALA A 81 16.41 -1.40 28.61
N SER A 82 15.45 -0.49 28.43
CA SER A 82 14.83 0.24 29.53
C SER A 82 13.87 -0.60 30.38
N GLY A 83 13.64 -1.87 30.02
CA GLY A 83 12.70 -2.76 30.69
C GLY A 83 11.23 -2.52 30.33
N ARG A 84 10.95 -1.79 29.24
CA ARG A 84 9.57 -1.48 28.81
C ARG A 84 8.86 -2.63 28.10
N THR A 85 9.58 -3.68 27.68
CA THR A 85 8.94 -4.93 27.27
C THR A 85 8.59 -5.75 28.51
N GLY A 86 7.39 -5.53 29.05
CA GLY A 86 6.83 -6.46 30.03
C GLY A 86 6.52 -7.83 29.41
N ASN A 87 5.81 -8.70 30.13
CA ASN A 87 5.41 -10.02 29.63
C ASN A 87 4.25 -9.99 28.60
N GLY A 88 3.91 -8.82 28.05
CA GLY A 88 2.73 -8.61 27.21
C GLY A 88 3.06 -8.03 25.84
N VAL A 89 2.03 -7.88 25.01
CA VAL A 89 2.12 -7.19 23.71
C VAL A 89 2.65 -5.77 23.91
N THR A 90 3.66 -5.39 23.13
CA THR A 90 4.28 -4.07 23.20
C THR A 90 4.33 -3.45 21.81
N LEU A 91 3.56 -2.38 21.59
CA LEU A 91 3.76 -1.49 20.45
C LEU A 91 4.83 -0.47 20.82
N PHE A 92 5.98 -0.51 20.14
CA PHE A 92 7.10 0.38 20.46
C PHE A 92 6.81 1.80 19.99
N GLU A 93 7.26 2.80 20.77
CA GLU A 93 7.25 4.21 20.33
C GLU A 93 7.87 4.38 18.95
N LEU A 94 7.34 5.33 18.18
CA LEU A 94 7.73 5.61 16.81
C LEU A 94 8.58 6.89 16.75
N PRO A 95 9.76 6.89 16.13
CA PRO A 95 10.47 8.12 15.86
C PRO A 95 9.69 8.99 14.86
N SER A 96 9.89 10.31 14.91
CA SER A 96 9.31 11.21 13.91
C SER A 96 9.80 10.85 12.50
N LYS A 97 8.92 10.91 11.51
CA LYS A 97 9.25 10.58 10.12
C LYS A 97 9.18 11.82 9.22
N VAL A 98 10.23 12.06 8.44
CA VAL A 98 10.21 13.12 7.42
C VAL A 98 9.29 12.70 6.27
N ARG A 99 8.39 13.58 5.87
CA ARG A 99 7.56 13.42 4.67
C ARG A 99 8.39 13.70 3.41
N PHE A 100 9.15 12.70 2.98
CA PHE A 100 10.01 12.77 1.79
C PHE A 100 9.27 12.27 0.55
N ASN A 101 9.37 12.93 -0.60
CA ASN A 101 8.82 12.40 -1.86
C ASN A 101 9.98 11.95 -2.78
N PRO A 102 10.27 10.63 -2.87
CA PRO A 102 11.36 10.15 -3.70
C PRO A 102 10.98 10.26 -5.18
N VAL A 103 11.92 10.72 -6.01
CA VAL A 103 11.80 10.55 -7.46
C VAL A 103 11.99 9.07 -7.77
N ILE A 104 10.92 8.41 -8.20
CA ILE A 104 10.97 7.03 -8.67
C ILE A 104 11.42 7.06 -10.12
N GLY A 105 12.52 6.36 -10.41
CA GLY A 105 13.03 6.22 -11.76
C GLY A 105 12.12 5.39 -12.67
N PHE A 106 12.28 5.51 -13.98
CA PHE A 106 11.49 4.72 -14.93
C PHE A 106 12.10 3.32 -15.13
N GLY A 107 11.26 2.30 -15.27
CA GLY A 107 11.67 0.91 -15.53
C GLY A 107 10.46 0.02 -15.82
N GLY A 108 10.70 -1.15 -16.41
CA GLY A 108 9.64 -2.13 -16.70
C GLY A 108 9.37 -3.05 -15.50
N SER A 109 8.25 -3.78 -15.55
CA SER A 109 7.95 -4.81 -14.56
C SER A 109 9.10 -5.83 -14.49
N PRO A 110 9.54 -6.21 -13.28
CA PRO A 110 10.59 -7.20 -13.13
C PRO A 110 10.18 -8.55 -13.74
N GLN A 111 11.13 -9.21 -14.39
CA GLN A 111 10.94 -10.55 -14.96
C GLN A 111 11.64 -11.59 -14.09
N LYS A 112 10.90 -12.60 -13.64
CA LYS A 112 11.43 -13.71 -12.83
C LYS A 112 12.58 -14.40 -13.60
N GLY A 113 13.72 -14.55 -12.93
CA GLY A 113 14.91 -15.19 -13.49
C GLY A 113 15.81 -14.27 -14.33
N TYR A 114 15.49 -12.98 -14.43
CA TYR A 114 16.30 -11.98 -15.13
C TYR A 114 16.72 -10.85 -14.19
N VAL A 115 17.92 -10.32 -14.41
CA VAL A 115 18.34 -9.04 -13.82
C VAL A 115 17.55 -7.93 -14.50
N SER A 116 16.78 -7.20 -13.69
CA SER A 116 15.96 -6.06 -14.10
C SER A 116 16.70 -4.75 -13.82
N TYR A 117 16.34 -3.68 -14.52
CA TYR A 117 16.98 -2.37 -14.39
C TYR A 117 15.95 -1.28 -14.15
N HIS A 118 16.26 -0.33 -13.26
CA HIS A 118 15.54 0.94 -13.12
C HIS A 118 16.48 2.11 -13.40
N ALA A 119 16.04 3.03 -14.25
CA ALA A 119 16.74 4.28 -14.53
C ALA A 119 16.31 5.36 -13.51
N ALA A 120 17.14 5.57 -12.48
CA ALA A 120 16.99 6.66 -11.53
C ALA A 120 17.80 7.89 -12.02
N SER A 121 17.21 8.66 -12.92
CA SER A 121 17.85 9.82 -13.57
C SER A 121 19.16 9.44 -14.27
N THR A 122 20.32 9.81 -13.71
CA THR A 122 21.64 9.55 -14.31
C THR A 122 22.22 8.19 -13.93
N SER A 123 21.55 7.43 -13.06
CA SER A 123 22.02 6.15 -12.55
C SER A 123 21.09 5.02 -12.98
N HIS A 124 21.67 3.90 -13.39
CA HIS A 124 20.93 2.66 -13.64
C HIS A 124 21.26 1.72 -12.49
N VAL A 125 20.22 1.20 -11.85
CA VAL A 125 20.37 0.25 -10.75
C VAL A 125 19.79 -1.09 -11.19
N SER A 126 20.58 -2.13 -10.99
CA SER A 126 20.23 -3.52 -11.33
C SER A 126 19.62 -4.20 -10.10
N TYR A 127 18.58 -4.99 -10.30
CA TYR A 127 17.93 -5.73 -9.22
C TYR A 127 17.35 -7.06 -9.71
N GLU A 128 17.21 -7.99 -8.77
CA GLU A 128 16.51 -9.26 -8.96
C GLU A 128 15.30 -9.32 -8.04
N GLN A 129 14.25 -10.03 -8.48
CA GLN A 129 13.11 -10.30 -7.63
C GLN A 129 13.27 -11.64 -6.92
N VAL A 130 13.19 -11.59 -5.59
CA VAL A 130 13.29 -12.77 -4.72
C VAL A 130 11.99 -12.93 -3.94
N GLU A 131 11.39 -14.10 -4.07
CA GLU A 131 10.23 -14.54 -3.29
C GLU A 131 10.65 -14.73 -1.83
N GLN A 132 9.95 -14.06 -0.91
CA GLN A 132 10.15 -14.15 0.52
C GLN A 132 9.42 -15.36 1.09
N PRO A 133 9.79 -15.84 2.29
CA PRO A 133 9.11 -16.97 2.94
C PRO A 133 7.60 -16.79 3.18
N ASP A 134 7.13 -15.54 3.20
CA ASP A 134 5.71 -15.18 3.34
C ASP A 134 4.97 -15.07 1.99
N GLY A 135 5.62 -15.46 0.88
CA GLY A 135 5.08 -15.41 -0.49
C GLY A 135 5.17 -14.03 -1.14
N THR A 136 5.66 -13.00 -0.45
CA THR A 136 5.81 -11.66 -1.04
C THR A 136 7.05 -11.57 -1.94
N MET A 137 7.00 -10.76 -2.99
CA MET A 137 8.18 -10.51 -3.85
C MET A 137 8.96 -9.30 -3.35
N LYS A 138 10.28 -9.41 -3.30
CA LYS A 138 11.19 -8.32 -2.92
C LYS A 138 12.24 -8.05 -3.98
N ASN A 139 12.42 -6.78 -4.33
CA ASN A 139 13.54 -6.34 -5.15
C ASN A 139 14.82 -6.35 -4.31
N VAL A 140 15.82 -7.12 -4.75
CA VAL A 140 17.16 -7.18 -4.19
C VAL A 140 18.12 -6.54 -5.18
N TYR A 141 18.67 -5.40 -4.80
CA TYR A 141 19.63 -4.67 -5.63
C TYR A 141 20.95 -5.43 -5.74
N VAL A 142 21.49 -5.51 -6.96
CA VAL A 142 22.70 -6.27 -7.28
C VAL A 142 23.94 -5.38 -7.18
N ASP A 143 23.85 -4.15 -7.67
CA ASP A 143 24.94 -3.18 -7.81
C ASP A 143 24.77 -1.91 -6.94
N ALA A 144 23.73 -1.86 -6.12
CA ALA A 144 23.46 -0.77 -5.21
C ALA A 144 22.95 -1.26 -3.84
N ALA A 145 23.04 -0.41 -2.83
CA ALA A 145 22.35 -0.62 -1.56
C ALA A 145 20.90 -0.15 -1.68
N ALA A 146 19.99 -0.77 -0.93
CA ALA A 146 18.63 -0.27 -0.80
C ALA A 146 18.62 1.05 -0.04
N ASN A 147 17.83 2.01 -0.52
CA ASN A 147 17.52 3.20 0.26
C ASN A 147 16.72 2.82 1.53
N PRO A 148 16.78 3.63 2.60
CA PRO A 148 15.87 3.48 3.72
C PRO A 148 14.42 3.47 3.24
N TYR A 149 13.56 2.72 3.93
CA TYR A 149 12.16 2.63 3.58
C TYR A 149 11.50 4.03 3.57
N ASP A 150 10.86 4.39 2.46
CA ASP A 150 10.07 5.62 2.34
C ASP A 150 8.70 5.43 3.00
N GLY A 151 8.71 5.50 4.32
CA GLY A 151 7.52 5.33 5.14
C GLY A 151 7.85 5.14 6.62
N VAL A 152 6.84 4.78 7.39
CA VAL A 152 6.94 4.51 8.82
C VAL A 152 7.09 3.02 9.03
N ILE A 153 8.07 2.65 9.85
CA ILE A 153 8.26 1.25 10.25
C ILE A 153 7.71 1.09 11.66
N VAL A 154 6.60 0.38 11.74
CA VAL A 154 5.92 0.08 13.00
C VAL A 154 6.47 -1.22 13.55
N SER A 155 7.20 -1.13 14.66
CA SER A 155 7.75 -2.30 15.34
C SER A 155 6.92 -2.62 16.56
N TYR A 156 6.68 -3.91 16.80
CA TYR A 156 5.99 -4.39 18.00
C TYR A 156 6.46 -5.78 18.40
N TYR A 157 6.35 -6.10 19.69
CA TYR A 157 6.65 -7.40 20.25
C TYR A 157 5.37 -8.14 20.64
N LEU A 158 5.27 -9.40 20.22
CA LEU A 158 4.23 -10.32 20.64
C LEU A 158 4.85 -11.46 21.47
N PRO A 159 4.38 -11.73 22.70
CA PRO A 159 4.90 -12.84 23.50
C PRO A 159 4.54 -14.22 22.90
N GLU A 160 3.38 -14.32 22.26
CA GLU A 160 2.91 -15.47 21.48
C GLU A 160 2.40 -14.98 20.13
N ALA A 161 2.30 -15.86 19.13
CA ALA A 161 1.65 -15.53 17.86
C ALA A 161 0.16 -15.20 18.08
N ALA A 162 -0.40 -14.27 17.29
CA ALA A 162 -1.82 -13.95 17.35
C ALA A 162 -2.67 -15.16 16.95
N LYS A 163 -3.85 -15.31 17.56
CA LYS A 163 -4.71 -16.50 17.40
C LYS A 163 -5.88 -16.26 16.45
N GLN A 164 -6.33 -15.01 16.33
CA GLN A 164 -7.52 -14.62 15.55
C GLN A 164 -7.16 -13.57 14.49
N SER A 165 -6.61 -12.44 14.92
CA SER A 165 -6.28 -11.34 14.00
C SER A 165 -5.14 -10.45 14.51
N ALA A 166 -4.50 -9.80 13.54
CA ALA A 166 -3.59 -8.68 13.77
C ALA A 166 -3.98 -7.55 12.83
N ASP A 167 -4.36 -6.42 13.39
CA ASP A 167 -4.87 -5.26 12.66
C ASP A 167 -4.04 -4.03 13.00
N LEU A 168 -3.82 -3.18 12.01
CA LEU A 168 -3.09 -1.92 12.17
C LEU A 168 -3.88 -0.80 11.50
N ALA A 169 -4.12 0.29 12.22
CA ALA A 169 -4.74 1.48 11.67
C ALA A 169 -3.88 2.70 11.97
N VAL A 170 -3.86 3.64 11.04
CA VAL A 170 -3.31 4.98 11.24
C VAL A 170 -4.45 5.97 11.24
N VAL A 171 -4.50 6.80 12.27
CA VAL A 171 -5.56 7.78 12.51
C VAL A 171 -4.93 9.17 12.57
N ASP A 172 -5.55 10.16 11.94
CA ASP A 172 -5.11 11.55 12.01
C ASP A 172 -5.47 12.19 13.37
N ASN A 173 -5.05 13.45 13.57
CA ASN A 173 -5.36 14.20 14.78
C ASN A 173 -6.85 14.59 14.94
N GLN A 174 -7.68 14.40 13.92
CA GLN A 174 -9.12 14.64 13.95
C GLN A 174 -9.90 13.36 14.28
N GLY A 175 -9.23 12.20 14.33
CA GLY A 175 -9.83 10.91 14.57
C GLY A 175 -10.28 10.18 13.30
N ASN A 176 -9.96 10.69 12.10
CA ASN A 176 -10.26 10.02 10.85
C ASN A 176 -9.23 8.94 10.55
N THR A 177 -9.69 7.79 10.06
CA THR A 177 -8.80 6.73 9.57
C THR A 177 -8.11 7.19 8.29
N VAL A 178 -6.78 7.25 8.34
CA VAL A 178 -5.93 7.51 7.17
C VAL A 178 -5.78 6.22 6.36
N ARG A 179 -5.42 5.14 7.03
CA ARG A 179 -5.24 3.82 6.43
C ARG A 179 -5.47 2.69 7.43
N SER A 180 -5.99 1.56 6.96
CA SER A 180 -6.20 0.37 7.80
C SER A 180 -5.73 -0.91 7.12
N PHE A 181 -5.20 -1.84 7.91
CA PHE A 181 -4.68 -3.12 7.49
C PHE A 181 -5.21 -4.20 8.43
N THR A 182 -5.60 -5.33 7.86
CA THR A 182 -6.25 -6.42 8.60
C THR A 182 -5.65 -7.75 8.16
N THR A 183 -5.18 -8.53 9.12
CA THR A 183 -4.75 -9.91 8.90
C THR A 183 -5.62 -10.82 9.75
N LYS A 184 -6.43 -11.66 9.09
CA LYS A 184 -7.07 -12.80 9.75
C LYS A 184 -6.11 -13.98 9.76
N VAL A 185 -5.90 -14.58 10.93
CA VAL A 185 -4.92 -15.67 11.10
C VAL A 185 -5.33 -16.94 10.33
N ALA A 186 -6.63 -17.16 10.13
CA ALA A 186 -7.15 -18.25 9.29
C ALA A 186 -6.79 -18.10 7.79
N ASP A 187 -6.55 -16.86 7.33
CA ASP A 187 -6.23 -16.52 5.93
C ASP A 187 -4.71 -16.38 5.69
N ALA A 188 -3.88 -16.77 6.67
CA ALA A 188 -2.43 -16.77 6.49
C ALA A 188 -1.96 -17.85 5.50
N SER A 189 -2.79 -18.85 5.18
CA SER A 189 -2.50 -19.96 4.28
C SER A 189 -3.34 -20.02 3.00
N SER A 190 -4.21 -19.04 2.73
CA SER A 190 -5.04 -19.02 1.52
C SER A 190 -4.49 -18.02 0.48
N GLU A 191 -4.35 -18.50 -0.76
CA GLU A 191 -4.00 -17.69 -1.94
C GLU A 191 -5.08 -16.63 -2.26
N GLU A 192 -6.30 -16.80 -1.75
CA GLU A 192 -7.46 -15.90 -1.97
C GLU A 192 -7.33 -14.53 -1.31
N SER A 193 -6.40 -14.33 -0.37
CA SER A 193 -6.15 -13.00 0.21
C SER A 193 -5.25 -12.11 -0.67
N ALA A 194 -4.89 -12.55 -1.88
CA ALA A 194 -4.08 -11.80 -2.84
C ALA A 194 -4.78 -10.55 -3.41
N ALA A 195 -6.04 -10.30 -3.06
CA ALA A 195 -6.75 -9.06 -3.36
C ALA A 195 -6.24 -7.90 -2.48
N SER A 196 -5.18 -7.25 -2.96
CA SER A 196 -4.70 -5.90 -2.61
C SER A 196 -4.65 -5.53 -1.12
N GLY A 197 -3.74 -6.11 -0.35
CA GLY A 197 -3.46 -5.62 1.00
C GLY A 197 -2.15 -6.12 1.57
N GLN A 198 -1.39 -5.23 2.20
CA GLN A 198 -0.23 -5.60 3.00
C GLN A 198 -0.70 -6.27 4.29
N LYS A 199 -0.23 -7.49 4.57
CA LYS A 199 -0.56 -8.21 5.81
C LYS A 199 0.22 -7.63 7.00
N VAL A 200 -0.47 -7.42 8.12
CA VAL A 200 0.15 -7.17 9.43
C VAL A 200 0.72 -8.49 9.95
N PRO A 201 2.05 -8.59 10.24
CA PRO A 201 2.63 -9.80 10.79
C PRO A 201 2.01 -10.20 12.14
N ALA A 202 1.97 -11.49 12.43
CA ALA A 202 1.28 -12.01 13.62
C ALA A 202 2.11 -13.06 14.37
N ALA A 203 3.41 -13.13 14.10
CA ALA A 203 4.29 -14.16 14.66
C ALA A 203 4.74 -13.80 16.10
N ALA A 204 5.08 -14.82 16.90
CA ALA A 204 5.72 -14.58 18.19
C ALA A 204 7.09 -13.90 18.00
N GLY A 205 7.42 -12.98 18.90
CA GLY A 205 8.65 -12.19 18.85
C GLY A 205 8.44 -10.78 18.30
N VAL A 206 9.53 -10.18 17.80
CA VAL A 206 9.51 -8.82 17.24
C VAL A 206 9.04 -8.87 15.79
N ASN A 207 8.01 -8.10 15.49
CA ASN A 207 7.42 -7.93 14.17
C ASN A 207 7.65 -6.50 13.67
N ARG A 208 7.72 -6.33 12.35
CA ARG A 208 7.84 -5.02 11.69
C ARG A 208 6.79 -4.91 10.60
N PHE A 209 6.00 -3.86 10.64
CA PHE A 209 5.06 -3.47 9.61
C PHE A 209 5.51 -2.16 8.96
N HIS A 210 5.31 -2.03 7.65
CA HIS A 210 5.86 -0.94 6.85
C HIS A 210 4.71 -0.15 6.23
N TRP A 211 4.41 1.03 6.74
CA TRP A 211 3.39 1.90 6.15
C TRP A 211 4.04 2.97 5.28
N ASP A 212 3.66 3.05 4.01
CA ASP A 212 4.17 4.00 3.00
C ASP A 212 3.75 5.47 3.21
N MET A 213 3.10 5.77 4.33
CA MET A 213 2.54 7.09 4.66
C MET A 213 1.45 7.54 3.69
N ARG A 214 0.74 6.63 3.02
CA ARG A 214 -0.38 6.96 2.14
C ARG A 214 -1.72 6.65 2.79
N TYR A 215 -2.73 7.41 2.38
CA TYR A 215 -4.13 7.10 2.64
C TYR A 215 -4.54 5.81 1.94
N GLU A 216 -5.73 5.31 2.26
CA GLU A 216 -6.37 4.24 1.49
C GLU A 216 -6.46 4.62 -0.01
N PRO A 217 -6.11 3.71 -0.94
CA PRO A 217 -6.26 3.94 -2.37
C PRO A 217 -7.73 4.00 -2.80
N ALA A 218 -7.98 4.32 -4.07
CA ALA A 218 -9.31 4.21 -4.65
C ALA A 218 -9.79 2.74 -4.62
N ALA A 219 -11.11 2.54 -4.56
CA ALA A 219 -11.70 1.20 -4.60
C ALA A 219 -11.22 0.44 -5.84
N THR A 220 -10.80 -0.82 -5.68
CA THR A 220 -10.28 -1.64 -6.78
C THR A 220 -11.40 -2.07 -7.73
N LEU A 221 -11.14 -2.05 -9.03
CA LEU A 221 -12.00 -2.66 -10.03
C LEU A 221 -11.68 -4.15 -10.15
N GLU A 222 -12.56 -5.00 -9.64
CA GLU A 222 -12.40 -6.47 -9.73
C GLU A 222 -12.36 -6.94 -11.19
N GLY A 223 -11.47 -7.91 -11.46
CA GLY A 223 -11.34 -8.54 -12.77
C GLY A 223 -10.64 -7.69 -13.84
N GLN A 224 -10.10 -6.52 -13.50
CA GLN A 224 -9.21 -5.76 -14.39
C GLN A 224 -7.76 -5.92 -13.92
N GLU A 225 -6.92 -6.53 -14.76
CA GLU A 225 -5.48 -6.54 -14.55
C GLU A 225 -4.89 -5.20 -14.99
N LEU A 226 -4.67 -4.32 -14.02
CA LEU A 226 -3.87 -3.11 -14.23
C LEU A 226 -2.40 -3.45 -14.02
N ALA A 227 -1.54 -2.87 -14.87
CA ALA A 227 -0.11 -2.86 -14.60
C ALA A 227 0.17 -2.14 -13.27
N ASP A 228 1.27 -2.48 -12.60
CA ASP A 228 1.55 -1.93 -11.26
C ASP A 228 1.64 -0.40 -11.23
N TRP A 229 2.09 0.23 -12.31
CA TRP A 229 2.13 1.69 -12.45
C TRP A 229 0.76 2.33 -12.72
N ASP A 230 -0.21 1.57 -13.24
CA ASP A 230 -1.57 2.06 -13.51
C ASP A 230 -2.49 1.91 -12.28
N LYS A 231 -2.04 1.25 -11.21
CA LYS A 231 -2.84 1.06 -10.00
C LYS A 231 -2.95 2.38 -9.23
N PRO A 232 -4.17 2.87 -8.95
CA PRO A 232 -4.36 4.07 -8.16
C PRO A 232 -3.73 3.93 -6.77
N VAL A 233 -2.82 4.84 -6.43
CA VAL A 233 -2.22 4.90 -5.09
C VAL A 233 -2.89 5.97 -4.24
N GLY A 234 -3.00 5.73 -2.94
CA GLY A 234 -3.55 6.72 -2.02
C GLY A 234 -2.69 7.99 -1.94
N PRO A 235 -3.31 9.16 -1.67
CA PRO A 235 -2.57 10.40 -1.41
C PRO A 235 -1.58 10.25 -0.25
N LYS A 236 -0.47 10.99 -0.27
CA LYS A 236 0.53 10.94 0.82
C LYS A 236 0.06 11.80 2.01
N ALA A 237 0.24 11.29 3.22
CA ALA A 237 -0.10 11.95 4.47
C ALA A 237 0.66 13.28 4.64
N LEU A 238 0.02 14.26 5.27
CA LEU A 238 0.60 15.57 5.55
C LEU A 238 1.56 15.52 6.73
N PRO A 239 2.49 16.49 6.85
CA PRO A 239 3.14 16.76 8.12
C PRO A 239 2.10 17.06 9.21
N GLY A 240 2.29 16.49 10.40
CA GLY A 240 1.39 16.61 11.53
C GLY A 240 1.44 15.39 12.44
N SER A 241 0.55 15.40 13.44
CA SER A 241 0.44 14.34 14.43
C SER A 241 -0.60 13.29 14.02
N TYR A 242 -0.24 12.03 14.21
CA TYR A 242 -1.04 10.84 13.92
C TYR A 242 -0.97 9.88 15.11
N THR A 243 -1.88 8.91 15.13
CA THR A 243 -1.87 7.78 16.06
C THR A 243 -1.80 6.48 15.28
N VAL A 244 -0.82 5.63 15.60
CA VAL A 244 -0.77 4.25 15.11
C VAL A 244 -1.44 3.36 16.15
N ARG A 245 -2.46 2.63 15.71
CA ARG A 245 -3.25 1.70 16.51
C ARG A 245 -2.99 0.26 16.06
N LEU A 246 -2.38 -0.54 16.92
CA LEU A 246 -2.21 -1.98 16.73
C LEU A 246 -3.29 -2.70 17.54
N THR A 247 -4.06 -3.58 16.90
CA THR A 247 -5.04 -4.44 17.59
C THR A 247 -4.68 -5.90 17.37
N ILE A 248 -4.39 -6.62 18.46
CA ILE A 248 -4.04 -8.05 18.45
C ILE A 248 -5.14 -8.81 19.20
N ASP A 249 -5.83 -9.72 18.52
CA ASP A 249 -6.91 -10.53 19.10
C ASP A 249 -7.94 -9.69 19.90
N GLY A 250 -8.26 -8.50 19.38
CA GLY A 250 -9.20 -7.55 19.99
C GLY A 250 -8.60 -6.61 21.05
N ALA A 251 -7.35 -6.79 21.46
CA ALA A 251 -6.67 -5.89 22.40
C ALA A 251 -5.93 -4.78 21.65
N THR A 252 -6.22 -3.52 21.98
CA THR A 252 -5.69 -2.35 21.27
C THR A 252 -4.53 -1.67 22.02
N HIS A 253 -3.49 -1.34 21.27
CA HIS A 253 -2.30 -0.60 21.70
C HIS A 253 -2.09 0.60 20.76
N GLU A 254 -1.74 1.75 21.32
CA GLU A 254 -1.57 2.98 20.54
C GLU A 254 -0.20 3.61 20.81
N GLN A 255 0.38 4.20 19.76
CA GLN A 255 1.56 5.05 19.86
C GLN A 255 1.36 6.31 19.01
N PRO A 256 1.78 7.48 19.51
CA PRO A 256 1.79 8.69 18.70
C PRO A 256 2.85 8.56 17.60
N LEU A 257 2.58 9.20 16.48
CA LEU A 257 3.48 9.32 15.35
C LEU A 257 3.49 10.77 14.89
N GLU A 258 4.67 11.36 14.78
CA GLU A 258 4.84 12.69 14.19
C GLU A 258 5.41 12.57 12.78
N ILE A 259 4.71 13.13 11.80
CA ILE A 259 5.24 13.31 10.45
C ILE A 259 5.72 14.77 10.34
N VAL A 260 6.99 14.97 10.00
CA VAL A 260 7.60 16.31 9.90
C VAL A 260 7.83 16.70 8.44
N PRO A 261 7.78 18.00 8.09
CA PRO A 261 8.05 18.45 6.72
C PRO A 261 9.49 18.12 6.31
N ASP A 262 9.72 18.01 5.00
CA ASP A 262 11.08 17.93 4.47
C ASP A 262 11.82 19.25 4.73
N PRO A 263 12.91 19.27 5.50
CA PRO A 263 13.61 20.51 5.86
C PRO A 263 14.31 21.19 4.67
N ARG A 264 14.30 20.58 3.48
CA ARG A 264 14.83 21.16 2.23
C ARG A 264 13.77 21.94 1.45
N LEU A 265 12.51 21.85 1.85
CA LEU A 265 11.37 22.47 1.16
C LEU A 265 10.76 23.54 2.05
N ASP A 266 10.44 24.69 1.46
CA ASP A 266 9.75 25.80 2.13
C ASP A 266 8.24 25.81 1.82
N THR A 267 7.68 24.65 1.42
CA THR A 267 6.28 24.53 1.04
C THR A 267 5.36 24.84 2.23
N PRO A 268 4.42 25.80 2.11
CA PRO A 268 3.45 26.09 3.16
C PRO A 268 2.55 24.90 3.47
N ALA A 269 2.16 24.73 4.74
CA ALA A 269 1.28 23.65 5.16
C ALA A 269 -0.10 23.72 4.47
N GLU A 270 -0.61 24.94 4.25
CA GLU A 270 -1.88 25.20 3.57
C GLU A 270 -1.83 24.71 2.11
N ALA A 271 -0.69 24.90 1.43
CA ALA A 271 -0.50 24.47 0.05
C ALA A 271 -0.50 22.93 -0.06
N LEU A 272 0.10 22.23 0.91
CA LEU A 272 0.02 20.77 0.98
C LEU A 272 -1.40 20.28 1.33
N GLN A 273 -2.12 21.01 2.18
CA GLN A 273 -3.52 20.69 2.50
C GLN A 273 -4.41 20.80 1.25
N GLU A 274 -4.30 21.89 0.48
CA GLU A 274 -5.04 22.07 -0.77
C GLU A 274 -4.77 20.94 -1.77
N GLN A 275 -3.53 20.46 -1.82
CA GLN A 275 -3.16 19.30 -2.62
C GLN A 275 -3.82 18.02 -2.13
N LEU A 276 -3.72 17.72 -0.82
CA LEU A 276 -4.36 16.54 -0.25
C LEU A 276 -5.87 16.56 -0.51
N ASP A 277 -6.52 17.71 -0.31
CA ASP A 277 -7.96 17.87 -0.51
C ASP A 277 -8.37 17.54 -1.96
N LEU A 278 -7.63 18.02 -2.95
CA LEU A 278 -7.89 17.70 -4.35
C LEU A 278 -7.62 16.21 -4.65
N LEU A 279 -6.50 15.66 -4.14
CA LEU A 279 -6.15 14.25 -4.36
C LEU A 279 -7.17 13.29 -3.74
N LEU A 280 -7.71 13.59 -2.56
CA LEU A 280 -8.78 12.81 -1.93
C LEU A 280 -10.06 12.85 -2.77
N LYS A 281 -10.43 14.02 -3.31
CA LYS A 281 -11.57 14.13 -4.24
C LYS A 281 -11.37 13.31 -5.52
N ILE A 282 -10.18 13.35 -6.11
CA ILE A 282 -9.85 12.54 -7.30
C ILE A 282 -9.95 11.04 -6.97
N ARG A 283 -9.39 10.60 -5.83
CA ARG A 283 -9.48 9.22 -5.34
C ARG A 283 -10.94 8.76 -5.19
N ASP A 284 -11.78 9.61 -4.62
CA ASP A 284 -13.19 9.29 -4.41
C ASP A 284 -13.93 9.15 -5.74
N ARG A 285 -13.66 10.04 -6.71
CA ARG A 285 -14.19 9.92 -8.07
C ARG A 285 -13.67 8.70 -8.83
N LEU A 286 -12.40 8.31 -8.67
CA LEU A 286 -11.89 7.03 -9.18
C LEU A 286 -12.64 5.84 -8.59
N SER A 287 -12.95 5.90 -7.29
CA SER A 287 -13.71 4.86 -6.62
C SER A 287 -15.15 4.78 -7.13
N ASP A 288 -15.79 5.92 -7.39
CA ASP A 288 -17.12 6.00 -8.01
C ASP A 288 -17.11 5.38 -9.42
N THR A 289 -16.11 5.72 -10.25
CA THR A 289 -15.92 5.13 -11.58
C THR A 289 -15.80 3.60 -11.50
N ASN A 290 -14.94 3.09 -10.61
CA ASN A 290 -14.73 1.65 -10.46
C ASN A 290 -16.00 0.93 -9.98
N ARG A 291 -16.72 1.51 -9.00
CA ARG A 291 -18.03 0.98 -8.56
C ARG A 291 -19.05 0.97 -9.68
N ALA A 292 -19.10 2.00 -10.52
CA ALA A 292 -20.01 2.08 -11.66
C ALA A 292 -19.70 0.99 -12.70
N VAL A 293 -18.42 0.78 -13.04
CA VAL A 293 -18.00 -0.31 -13.94
C VAL A 293 -18.36 -1.67 -13.35
N SER A 294 -18.08 -1.91 -12.07
CA SER A 294 -18.46 -3.16 -11.39
C SER A 294 -19.98 -3.40 -11.43
N ARG A 295 -20.78 -2.35 -11.19
CA ARG A 295 -22.25 -2.42 -11.27
C ARG A 295 -22.70 -2.76 -12.70
N VAL A 296 -22.15 -2.10 -13.71
CA VAL A 296 -22.44 -2.37 -15.12
C VAL A 296 -22.13 -3.84 -15.47
N ARG A 297 -20.92 -4.31 -15.17
CA ARG A 297 -20.50 -5.69 -15.44
C ARG A 297 -21.40 -6.70 -14.74
N LYS A 298 -21.70 -6.49 -13.46
CA LYS A 298 -22.58 -7.38 -12.68
C LYS A 298 -23.98 -7.50 -13.31
N VAL A 299 -24.59 -6.38 -13.69
CA VAL A 299 -25.93 -6.38 -14.33
C VAL A 299 -25.87 -7.07 -15.68
N ARG A 300 -24.84 -6.80 -16.50
CA ARG A 300 -24.64 -7.46 -17.80
C ARG A 300 -24.52 -8.98 -17.63
N THR A 301 -23.71 -9.47 -16.71
CA THR A 301 -23.57 -10.91 -16.43
C THR A 301 -24.91 -11.52 -16.02
N GLN A 302 -25.67 -10.86 -15.14
CA GLN A 302 -26.99 -11.34 -14.74
C GLN A 302 -27.96 -11.42 -15.92
N VAL A 303 -27.95 -10.42 -16.81
CA VAL A 303 -28.77 -10.43 -18.04
C VAL A 303 -28.40 -11.61 -18.93
N GLU A 304 -27.11 -11.83 -19.20
CA GLU A 304 -26.62 -12.94 -20.03
C GLU A 304 -26.97 -14.30 -19.44
N ASP A 305 -26.87 -14.45 -18.12
CA ASP A 305 -27.21 -15.70 -17.44
C ASP A 305 -28.70 -16.03 -17.53
N TRP A 306 -29.56 -15.01 -17.47
CA TRP A 306 -30.99 -15.19 -17.71
C TRP A 306 -31.30 -15.50 -19.16
N GLU A 307 -30.70 -14.80 -20.13
CA GLU A 307 -30.83 -15.10 -21.56
C GLU A 307 -30.47 -16.57 -21.86
N LYS A 308 -29.42 -17.11 -21.23
CA LYS A 308 -29.04 -18.53 -21.36
C LYS A 308 -30.09 -19.47 -20.78
N ARG A 309 -30.66 -19.15 -19.61
CA ARG A 309 -31.67 -19.99 -18.93
C ARG A 309 -32.99 -20.08 -19.68
N VAL A 310 -33.37 -19.04 -20.41
CA VAL A 310 -34.66 -18.98 -21.12
C VAL A 310 -34.58 -19.48 -22.57
N LYS A 311 -33.40 -19.92 -23.02
CA LYS A 311 -33.11 -20.21 -24.44
C LYS A 311 -34.12 -21.16 -25.11
N ASP A 312 -34.66 -22.12 -24.36
CA ASP A 312 -35.60 -23.13 -24.86
C ASP A 312 -37.06 -22.87 -24.42
N SER A 313 -37.37 -21.64 -23.98
CA SER A 313 -38.71 -21.24 -23.54
C SER A 313 -39.44 -20.37 -24.57
N ASP A 314 -40.76 -20.31 -24.48
CA ASP A 314 -41.60 -19.42 -25.32
C ASP A 314 -41.27 -17.92 -25.11
N ALA A 315 -40.59 -17.56 -24.01
CA ALA A 315 -40.17 -16.19 -23.71
C ALA A 315 -38.82 -15.82 -24.33
N ALA A 316 -38.09 -16.78 -24.94
CA ALA A 316 -36.71 -16.60 -25.39
C ALA A 316 -36.50 -15.36 -26.27
N GLU A 317 -37.36 -15.16 -27.27
CA GLU A 317 -37.23 -14.04 -28.22
C GLU A 317 -37.40 -12.67 -27.51
N SER A 318 -38.41 -12.55 -26.65
CA SER A 318 -38.69 -11.31 -25.92
C SER A 318 -37.57 -10.95 -24.93
N VAL A 319 -37.06 -11.95 -24.21
CA VAL A 319 -35.99 -11.77 -23.22
C VAL A 319 -34.66 -11.47 -23.90
N GLN A 320 -34.35 -12.13 -25.03
CA GLN A 320 -33.12 -11.84 -25.80
C GLN A 320 -33.16 -10.45 -26.42
N ALA A 321 -34.31 -9.98 -26.91
CA ALA A 321 -34.43 -8.63 -27.47
C ALA A 321 -34.24 -7.56 -26.38
N ALA A 322 -34.92 -7.69 -25.24
CA ALA A 322 -34.78 -6.75 -24.12
C ALA A 322 -33.38 -6.83 -23.47
N GLY A 323 -32.81 -8.04 -23.36
CA GLY A 323 -31.48 -8.27 -22.81
C GLY A 323 -30.39 -7.69 -23.70
N LYS A 324 -30.50 -7.83 -25.03
CA LYS A 324 -29.61 -7.18 -25.98
C LYS A 324 -29.64 -5.66 -25.84
N ASP A 325 -30.82 -5.04 -25.81
CA ASP A 325 -30.95 -3.58 -25.66
C ASP A 325 -30.34 -3.07 -24.35
N ALA A 326 -30.57 -3.78 -23.25
CA ALA A 326 -29.96 -3.46 -21.95
C ALA A 326 -28.43 -3.62 -22.00
N ARG A 327 -27.90 -4.72 -22.57
CA ARG A 327 -26.45 -4.97 -22.65
C ARG A 327 -25.74 -3.98 -23.55
N GLU A 328 -26.31 -3.59 -24.69
CA GLU A 328 -25.73 -2.59 -25.59
C GLU A 328 -25.65 -1.22 -24.91
N ALA A 329 -26.72 -0.79 -24.22
CA ALA A 329 -26.71 0.47 -23.48
C ALA A 329 -25.70 0.47 -22.32
N LEU A 330 -25.63 -0.64 -21.56
CA LEU A 330 -24.66 -0.81 -20.48
C LEU A 330 -23.21 -0.85 -21.00
N THR A 331 -22.98 -1.50 -22.16
CA THR A 331 -21.65 -1.55 -22.79
C THR A 331 -21.20 -0.15 -23.21
N ALA A 332 -22.09 0.65 -23.80
CA ALA A 332 -21.77 2.02 -24.20
C ALA A 332 -21.31 2.88 -23.01
N ILE A 333 -21.95 2.71 -21.84
CA ILE A 333 -21.54 3.39 -20.60
C ILE A 333 -20.17 2.89 -20.13
N GLU A 334 -19.95 1.56 -20.09
CA GLU A 334 -18.66 0.99 -19.68
C GLU A 334 -17.50 1.53 -20.52
N THR A 335 -17.68 1.62 -21.84
CA THR A 335 -16.64 2.10 -22.76
C THR A 335 -16.32 3.59 -22.62
N GLU A 336 -17.15 4.37 -21.92
CA GLU A 336 -16.84 5.77 -21.57
C GLU A 336 -16.21 5.88 -20.17
N LEU A 337 -16.54 4.95 -19.27
CA LEU A 337 -15.98 4.89 -17.92
C LEU A 337 -14.53 4.39 -17.90
N VAL A 338 -14.22 3.34 -18.67
CA VAL A 338 -12.92 2.67 -18.64
C VAL A 338 -12.51 2.18 -20.03
N ASP A 339 -11.22 2.17 -20.31
CA ASP A 339 -10.73 1.55 -21.54
C ASP A 339 -10.82 0.02 -21.44
N THR A 340 -11.65 -0.57 -22.31
CA THR A 340 -11.84 -2.03 -22.39
C THR A 340 -10.91 -2.70 -23.39
N THR A 341 -10.05 -1.96 -24.09
CA THR A 341 -9.16 -2.47 -25.14
C THR A 341 -7.80 -2.93 -24.58
N THR A 342 -7.83 -3.99 -23.78
CA THR A 342 -6.64 -4.52 -23.08
C THR A 342 -5.48 -4.93 -24.00
N ASP A 343 -5.77 -5.29 -25.25
CA ASP A 343 -4.77 -5.83 -26.18
C ASP A 343 -4.09 -4.75 -27.05
N SER A 344 -4.53 -3.48 -26.99
CA SER A 344 -3.97 -2.39 -27.78
C SER A 344 -4.11 -1.01 -27.09
N PRO A 345 -3.64 -0.85 -25.84
CA PRO A 345 -3.85 0.36 -25.03
C PRO A 345 -3.26 1.65 -25.64
N LEU A 346 -2.26 1.53 -26.53
CA LEU A 346 -1.67 2.69 -27.22
C LEU A 346 -2.50 3.20 -28.41
N MET A 347 -3.56 2.49 -28.80
CA MET A 347 -4.38 2.80 -29.98
C MET A 347 -5.77 3.31 -29.63
N ALA A 348 -6.20 3.18 -28.37
CA ALA A 348 -7.50 3.64 -27.90
C ALA A 348 -7.40 4.97 -27.14
N PRO A 349 -8.43 5.83 -27.21
CA PRO A 349 -8.47 7.04 -26.41
C PRO A 349 -8.67 6.69 -24.93
N SER A 350 -7.89 7.34 -24.06
CA SER A 350 -8.09 7.27 -22.60
C SER A 350 -9.53 7.62 -22.23
N ARG A 351 -10.10 6.83 -21.32
CA ARG A 351 -11.45 7.03 -20.79
C ARG A 351 -11.38 7.68 -19.43
N LEU A 352 -12.53 7.77 -18.76
CA LEU A 352 -12.65 8.57 -17.55
C LEU A 352 -11.74 8.07 -16.43
N PHE A 353 -11.66 6.75 -16.24
CA PHE A 353 -10.73 6.12 -15.30
C PHE A 353 -9.28 6.53 -15.55
N GLU A 354 -8.78 6.36 -16.77
CA GLU A 354 -7.38 6.64 -17.10
C GLU A 354 -7.06 8.13 -16.96
N LYS A 355 -8.00 9.02 -17.32
CA LYS A 355 -7.85 10.47 -17.16
C LYS A 355 -7.80 10.91 -15.70
N LEU A 356 -8.69 10.37 -14.85
CA LEU A 356 -8.67 10.65 -13.41
C LEU A 356 -7.40 10.08 -12.75
N ASN A 357 -6.95 8.91 -13.18
CA ASN A 357 -5.72 8.30 -12.67
C ASN A 357 -4.50 9.15 -13.05
N ALA A 358 -4.39 9.58 -14.32
CA ALA A 358 -3.34 10.48 -14.77
C ALA A 358 -3.36 11.84 -14.04
N LEU A 359 -4.55 12.36 -13.72
CA LEU A 359 -4.68 13.59 -12.93
C LEU A 359 -4.14 13.41 -11.51
N THR A 360 -4.34 12.23 -10.90
CA THR A 360 -3.75 11.89 -9.58
C THR A 360 -2.24 12.02 -9.62
N GLU A 361 -1.60 11.42 -10.62
CA GLU A 361 -0.15 11.52 -10.80
C GLU A 361 0.28 12.98 -10.95
N PHE A 362 -0.33 13.72 -11.88
CA PHE A 362 0.02 15.11 -12.17
C PHE A 362 -0.08 16.02 -10.93
N VAL A 363 -1.18 15.91 -10.18
CA VAL A 363 -1.39 16.69 -8.95
C VAL A 363 -0.38 16.28 -7.88
N SER A 364 0.01 15.01 -7.79
CA SER A 364 0.93 14.50 -6.77
C SER A 364 2.42 14.77 -7.04
N LEU A 365 2.80 15.18 -8.25
CA LEU A 365 4.20 15.37 -8.65
C LEU A 365 4.90 16.53 -7.92
N ALA A 366 4.18 17.61 -7.62
CA ALA A 366 4.74 18.79 -6.96
C ALA A 366 4.48 18.74 -5.45
N GLU A 367 5.39 19.26 -4.64
CA GLU A 367 5.11 19.49 -3.21
C GLU A 367 4.57 20.91 -3.02
N GLY A 368 3.25 21.08 -3.15
CA GLY A 368 2.58 22.38 -2.99
C GLY A 368 1.17 22.42 -3.59
N ALA A 369 0.60 23.62 -3.64
CA ALA A 369 -0.77 23.85 -4.08
C ALA A 369 -0.95 23.41 -5.55
N PRO A 370 -2.04 22.71 -5.89
CA PRO A 370 -2.32 22.33 -7.26
C PRO A 370 -2.44 23.55 -8.19
N ALA A 371 -1.98 23.39 -9.43
CA ALA A 371 -2.21 24.40 -10.44
C ALA A 371 -3.72 24.55 -10.74
N LYS A 372 -4.16 25.75 -11.14
CA LYS A 372 -5.55 26.04 -11.50
C LYS A 372 -6.12 25.01 -12.50
N GLN A 373 -5.31 24.61 -13.48
CA GLN A 373 -5.69 23.63 -14.50
C GLN A 373 -6.00 22.26 -13.89
N GLY A 374 -5.37 21.88 -12.78
CA GLY A 374 -5.68 20.64 -12.08
C GLY A 374 -7.11 20.62 -11.53
N TYR A 375 -7.58 21.76 -11.01
CA TYR A 375 -8.97 21.92 -10.58
C TYR A 375 -9.94 21.94 -11.76
N GLU A 376 -9.63 22.70 -12.82
CA GLU A 376 -10.50 22.79 -14.01
C GLU A 376 -10.69 21.42 -14.67
N VAL A 377 -9.63 20.62 -14.79
CA VAL A 377 -9.72 19.24 -15.32
C VAL A 377 -10.48 18.33 -14.36
N PHE A 378 -10.27 18.44 -13.04
CA PHE A 378 -11.05 17.68 -12.07
C PHE A 378 -12.55 17.94 -12.18
N ASP A 379 -12.95 19.21 -12.33
CA ASP A 379 -14.35 19.62 -12.44
C ASP A 379 -14.97 19.10 -13.75
N GLU A 380 -14.25 19.18 -14.87
CA GLU A 380 -14.67 18.62 -16.17
C GLU A 380 -14.91 17.10 -16.08
N LEU A 381 -13.92 16.35 -15.57
CA LEU A 381 -14.02 14.90 -15.45
C LEU A 381 -15.10 14.48 -14.45
N SER A 382 -15.24 15.21 -13.34
CA SER A 382 -16.30 14.94 -12.35
C SER A 382 -17.69 15.13 -12.93
N THR A 383 -17.89 16.20 -13.71
CA THR A 383 -19.17 16.46 -14.39
C THR A 383 -19.48 15.34 -15.39
N GLY A 384 -18.49 14.92 -16.19
CA GLY A 384 -18.65 13.78 -17.10
C GLY A 384 -18.97 12.47 -16.39
N LEU A 385 -18.43 12.24 -15.18
CA LEU A 385 -18.80 11.09 -14.37
C LEU A 385 -20.26 11.17 -13.92
N ASP A 386 -20.68 12.32 -13.40
CA ASP A 386 -22.03 12.51 -12.88
C ASP A 386 -23.08 12.27 -14.00
N ASP A 387 -22.83 12.75 -15.22
CA ASP A 387 -23.66 12.50 -16.40
C ASP A 387 -23.76 11.00 -16.75
N LEU A 388 -22.64 10.26 -16.68
CA LEU A 388 -22.60 8.82 -16.94
C LEU A 388 -23.32 8.02 -15.84
N LEU A 389 -23.21 8.44 -14.58
CA LEU A 389 -23.91 7.82 -13.46
C LEU A 389 -25.43 8.02 -13.59
N GLU A 390 -25.88 9.23 -13.94
CA GLU A 390 -27.30 9.50 -14.21
C GLU A 390 -27.80 8.66 -15.40
N THR A 391 -27.01 8.55 -16.46
CA THR A 391 -27.32 7.71 -17.62
C THR A 391 -27.44 6.24 -17.22
N LEU A 392 -26.55 5.73 -16.36
CA LEU A 392 -26.61 4.36 -15.84
C LEU A 392 -27.89 4.11 -15.04
N ASP A 393 -28.26 5.02 -14.14
CA ASP A 393 -29.50 4.91 -13.37
C ASP A 393 -30.74 4.99 -14.28
N GLY A 394 -30.69 5.81 -15.34
CA GLY A 394 -31.69 5.85 -16.39
C GLY A 394 -31.83 4.52 -17.14
N VAL A 395 -30.72 3.91 -17.56
CA VAL A 395 -30.72 2.59 -18.23
C VAL A 395 -31.26 1.49 -17.31
N ILE A 396 -30.92 1.52 -16.02
CA ILE A 396 -31.40 0.54 -15.04
C ILE A 396 -32.91 0.69 -14.81
N SER A 397 -33.40 1.91 -14.62
CA SER A 397 -34.83 2.18 -14.39
C SER A 397 -35.72 2.01 -15.64
N SER A 398 -35.11 2.00 -16.84
CA SER A 398 -35.81 1.80 -18.11
C SER A 398 -35.54 0.41 -18.72
N LYS A 399 -34.41 0.23 -19.38
CA LYS A 399 -34.08 -0.97 -20.18
C LYS A 399 -33.98 -2.23 -19.33
N VAL A 400 -33.30 -2.17 -18.18
CA VAL A 400 -33.19 -3.33 -17.28
C VAL A 400 -34.54 -3.65 -16.64
N ARG A 401 -35.37 -2.65 -16.35
CA ARG A 401 -36.75 -2.86 -15.91
C ARG A 401 -37.59 -3.60 -16.96
N VAL A 402 -37.51 -3.20 -18.24
CA VAL A 402 -38.21 -3.92 -19.34
C VAL A 402 -37.73 -5.36 -19.45
N PHE A 403 -36.43 -5.60 -19.29
CA PHE A 403 -35.88 -6.96 -19.23
C PHE A 403 -36.45 -7.77 -18.04
N ASN A 404 -36.51 -7.18 -16.86
CA ASN A 404 -37.11 -7.81 -15.67
C ASN A 404 -38.61 -8.12 -15.83
N GLU A 405 -39.35 -7.23 -16.51
CA GLU A 405 -40.76 -7.45 -16.85
C GLU A 405 -40.91 -8.65 -17.80
N ALA A 406 -40.02 -8.78 -18.80
CA ALA A 406 -40.00 -9.94 -19.71
C ALA A 406 -39.68 -11.26 -19.00
N ILE A 407 -38.71 -11.25 -18.07
CA ILE A 407 -38.38 -12.40 -17.20
C ILE A 407 -39.56 -12.76 -16.29
N SER A 408 -40.20 -11.78 -15.68
CA SER A 408 -41.32 -12.00 -14.75
C SER A 408 -42.53 -12.59 -15.45
N ALA A 409 -42.82 -12.16 -16.69
CA ALA A 409 -43.84 -12.77 -17.53
C ALA A 409 -43.57 -14.26 -17.81
N ALA A 410 -42.29 -14.65 -17.84
CA ALA A 410 -41.85 -16.04 -17.94
C ALA A 410 -41.87 -16.81 -16.59
N LYS A 411 -42.38 -16.20 -15.50
CA LYS A 411 -42.41 -16.72 -14.12
C LYS A 411 -41.04 -16.99 -13.49
N LEU A 412 -40.04 -16.17 -13.83
CA LEU A 412 -38.68 -16.25 -13.30
C LEU A 412 -38.37 -15.07 -12.35
N PRO A 413 -37.49 -15.24 -11.34
CA PRO A 413 -37.13 -14.17 -10.41
C PRO A 413 -36.36 -13.01 -11.09
N PRO A 414 -36.58 -11.75 -10.68
CA PRO A 414 -36.00 -10.55 -11.33
C PRO A 414 -34.51 -10.33 -11.02
N VAL A 415 -33.86 -9.46 -11.81
CA VAL A 415 -32.47 -8.99 -11.65
C VAL A 415 -32.44 -7.58 -11.05
N GLY A 416 -31.51 -7.28 -10.16
CA GLY A 416 -31.32 -5.94 -9.59
C GLY A 416 -30.43 -5.94 -8.37
#